data_AF-A0A9N9EDE9-F1
#
_entry.id   AF-A0A9N9EDE9-F1
#
_cell.length_a   1.000
_cell.length_b   1.000
_cell.length_c   1.000
_cell.angle_alpha   90.00
_cell.angle_beta   90.00
_cell.angle_gamma   90.00
#
_symmetry.space_group_name_H-M   'P 1'
#
loop_
_entity.id
_entity.type
_entity.pdbx_description
1 polymer ?
#
loop_
_entity_poly.entity_id
_entity_poly.type
_entity_poly.pdbx_seq_one_letter_code
_entity_poly.pdbx_strand_id
1 'polypeptide(L)'
;NGPVQFNYESWLTDDQEKLVFQAKAGDTLLVVKFTQRYNADTHCLCANSGLAPKLLYISENEIRGWKMIVMEYIDGLTLYINMAQLDREDYDALLVDVKEAVQKLH
;
A
#
# COMPACT_ATOMS: atom_id res chain seq x y z
N ASN A 1 7.35 3.59 -24.18
CA ASN A 1 6.34 4.10 -23.22
C ASN A 1 6.87 5.37 -22.59
N GLY A 2 6.15 6.48 -22.73
CA GLY A 2 6.54 7.77 -22.17
C GLY A 2 6.27 7.86 -20.66
N PRO A 3 6.57 9.00 -20.03
CA PRO A 3 6.30 9.21 -18.60
C PRO A 3 4.80 9.12 -18.30
N VAL A 4 4.44 8.37 -17.25
CA VAL A 4 3.08 8.33 -16.72
C VAL A 4 2.84 9.57 -15.88
N GLN A 5 1.80 10.34 -16.20
CA GLN A 5 1.39 11.48 -15.40
C GLN A 5 0.21 11.10 -14.50
N PHE A 6 0.23 11.61 -13.28
CA PHE A 6 -0.85 11.46 -12.30
C PHE A 6 -0.95 12.73 -11.46
N ASN A 7 -2.11 12.95 -10.86
CA ASN A 7 -2.36 14.03 -9.91
C ASN A 7 -2.58 13.46 -8.50
N TYR A 8 -2.13 14.19 -7.48
CA TYR A 8 -2.47 13.87 -6.09
C TYR A 8 -3.88 14.37 -5.78
N GLU A 9 -4.67 13.53 -5.13
CA GLU A 9 -6.06 13.85 -4.76
C GLU A 9 -6.18 14.18 -3.27
N SER A 10 -5.64 13.32 -2.42
CA SER A 10 -5.80 13.43 -0.96
C SER A 10 -4.74 12.64 -0.19
N TRP A 11 -4.68 12.88 1.12
CA TRP A 11 -4.01 11.98 2.06
C TRP A 11 -4.83 10.71 2.27
N LEU A 12 -4.18 9.56 2.39
CA LEU A 12 -4.85 8.27 2.68
C LEU A 12 -4.90 7.94 4.16
N THR A 13 -4.32 8.79 5.00
CA THR A 13 -4.21 8.56 6.43
C THR A 13 -4.23 9.90 7.17
N ASP A 14 -4.88 9.91 8.33
CA ASP A 14 -4.91 11.07 9.22
C ASP A 14 -3.57 11.28 9.94
N ASP A 15 -2.68 10.28 9.89
CA ASP A 15 -1.32 10.34 10.43
C ASP A 15 -0.40 11.03 9.41
N GLN A 16 -0.17 12.33 9.61
CA GLN A 16 0.68 13.14 8.71
C GLN A 16 2.16 12.78 8.76
N GLU A 17 2.61 11.95 9.71
CA GLU A 17 3.97 11.38 9.67
C GLU A 17 4.09 10.28 8.60
N LYS A 18 2.96 9.67 8.21
CA LYS A 18 2.88 8.73 7.10
C LYS A 18 2.61 9.48 5.79
N LEU A 19 3.67 9.65 5.01
CA LEU A 19 3.60 10.24 3.67
C LEU A 19 2.97 9.28 2.65
N VAL A 20 1.66 9.06 2.75
CA VAL A 20 0.87 8.15 1.90
C VAL A 20 -0.32 8.90 1.31
N PHE A 21 -0.38 8.94 -0.02
CA PHE A 21 -1.31 9.77 -0.77
C PHE A 21 -2.10 8.94 -1.77
N GLN A 22 -3.36 9.31 -1.96
CA GLN A 22 -4.16 8.87 -3.09
C GLN A 22 -3.80 9.73 -4.30
N ALA A 23 -3.61 9.07 -5.44
CA ALA A 23 -3.36 9.74 -6.71
C ALA A 23 -4.24 9.15 -7.81
N LYS A 24 -4.36 9.89 -8.91
CA LYS A 24 -5.15 9.49 -10.08
C LYS A 24 -4.35 9.64 -11.37
N ALA A 25 -4.22 8.56 -12.13
CA ALA A 25 -3.65 8.52 -13.48
C ALA A 25 -4.76 8.25 -14.49
N GLY A 26 -5.28 9.30 -15.14
CA GLY A 26 -6.50 9.19 -15.96
C GLY A 26 -7.69 8.81 -15.09
N ASP A 27 -8.20 7.58 -15.26
CA ASP A 27 -9.28 7.01 -14.44
C ASP A 27 -8.81 5.96 -13.43
N THR A 28 -7.51 5.68 -13.36
CA THR A 28 -6.95 4.70 -12.42
C THR A 28 -6.53 5.38 -11.13
N LEU A 29 -7.02 4.87 -9.99
CA LEU A 29 -6.54 5.27 -8.67
C LEU A 29 -5.26 4.54 -8.30
N LEU A 30 -4.38 5.25 -7.62
CA LEU A 30 -3.05 4.78 -7.21
C LEU A 30 -2.77 5.21 -5.77
N VAL A 31 -1.87 4.50 -5.12
CA VAL A 31 -1.26 4.92 -3.85
C VAL A 31 0.17 5.35 -4.13
N VAL A 32 0.52 6.57 -3.72
CA VAL A 32 1.89 7.08 -3.73
C VAL A 32 2.38 7.20 -2.30
N LYS A 33 3.45 6.49 -1.96
CA LYS A 33 4.06 6.49 -0.63
C LYS A 33 5.49 6.98 -0.72
N PHE A 34 5.88 7.84 0.21
CA PHE A 34 7.27 8.19 0.44
C PHE A 34 7.78 7.53 1.72
N THR A 35 8.94 6.87 1.64
CA THR A 35 9.58 6.28 2.81
C THR A 35 11.09 6.20 2.65
N GLN A 36 11.82 6.19 3.77
CA GLN A 36 13.27 6.05 3.76
C GLN A 36 13.73 4.59 3.71
N ARG A 37 12.88 3.64 4.12
CA ARG A 37 13.19 2.21 4.13
C ARG A 37 12.03 1.45 3.52
N TYR A 38 12.33 0.67 2.50
CA TYR A 38 11.34 -0.15 1.82
C TYR A 38 11.98 -1.42 1.30
N ASN A 39 11.37 -2.57 1.61
CA ASN A 39 11.80 -3.87 1.11
C ASN A 39 10.84 -4.30 0.00
N ALA A 40 11.28 -4.11 -1.25
CA ALA A 40 10.48 -4.46 -2.42
C ALA A 40 10.27 -5.97 -2.55
N ASP A 41 11.26 -6.79 -2.19
CA ASP A 41 11.17 -8.25 -2.29
C ASP A 41 10.09 -8.80 -1.34
N THR A 42 10.12 -8.35 -0.09
CA THR A 42 9.06 -8.63 0.91
C THR A 42 7.68 -8.20 0.43
N HIS A 43 7.57 -6.98 -0.13
CA HIS A 43 6.29 -6.50 -0.65
C HIS A 43 5.79 -7.36 -1.82
N CYS A 44 6.66 -7.66 -2.79
CA CYS A 44 6.34 -8.50 -3.94
C CYS A 44 5.94 -9.92 -3.53
N LEU A 45 6.59 -10.50 -2.53
CA LEU A 45 6.24 -11.81 -1.98
C LEU A 45 4.79 -11.83 -1.45
N CYS A 46 4.40 -10.81 -0.68
CA CYS A 46 3.03 -10.65 -0.20
C CYS A 46 2.06 -10.39 -1.35
N ALA A 47 2.41 -9.52 -2.30
CA ALA A 47 1.54 -9.17 -3.43
C ALA A 47 1.27 -10.37 -4.34
N ASN A 48 2.27 -11.21 -4.60
CA ASN A 48 2.12 -12.46 -5.36
C ASN A 48 1.22 -13.48 -4.67
N SER A 49 1.04 -13.35 -3.35
CA SER A 49 0.13 -14.18 -2.56
C SER A 49 -1.26 -13.53 -2.36
N GLY A 50 -1.52 -12.36 -2.95
CA GLY A 50 -2.77 -11.61 -2.76
C GLY A 50 -2.87 -10.88 -1.41
N LEU A 51 -1.79 -10.83 -0.63
CA LEU A 51 -1.75 -10.27 0.72
C LEU A 51 -1.26 -8.81 0.77
N ALA A 52 -0.87 -8.26 -0.39
CA ALA A 52 -0.52 -6.85 -0.54
C ALA A 52 -0.95 -6.33 -1.93
N PRO A 53 -1.18 -5.01 -2.10
CA PRO A 53 -1.45 -4.42 -3.41
C PRO A 53 -0.26 -4.62 -4.34
N LYS A 54 -0.48 -4.69 -5.66
CA LYS A 54 0.66 -4.81 -6.60
C LYS A 54 1.54 -3.58 -6.53
N LEU A 55 2.85 -3.82 -6.50
CA LEU A 55 3.85 -2.78 -6.66
C LEU A 55 3.94 -2.39 -8.13
N LEU A 56 3.68 -1.12 -8.44
CA LEU A 56 3.69 -0.61 -9.81
C LEU A 56 5.00 0.09 -10.14
N TYR A 57 5.60 0.76 -9.14
CA TYR A 57 6.86 1.47 -9.31
C TYR A 57 7.58 1.67 -7.98
N ILE A 58 8.91 1.63 -8.04
CA ILE A 58 9.82 2.10 -6.99
C ILE A 58 10.86 3.01 -7.62
N SER A 59 11.12 4.16 -7.02
CA SER A 59 12.18 5.05 -7.49
C SER A 59 13.54 4.38 -7.32
N GLU A 60 14.31 4.29 -8.42
CA GLU A 60 15.67 3.75 -8.42
C GLU A 60 16.63 4.62 -7.60
N ASN A 61 16.47 5.94 -7.68
CA ASN A 61 17.31 6.91 -7.00
C ASN A 61 16.60 7.49 -5.77
N GLU A 62 17.31 7.50 -4.66
CA GLU A 62 16.85 8.15 -3.43
C GLU A 62 17.02 9.67 -3.55
N ILE A 63 15.97 10.43 -3.26
CA ILE A 63 16.05 11.88 -3.13
C ILE A 63 16.18 12.20 -1.65
N ARG A 64 17.40 12.56 -1.22
CA ARG A 64 17.70 12.86 0.20
C ARG A 64 17.30 11.71 1.14
N GLY A 65 17.54 10.47 0.71
CA GLY A 65 17.21 9.26 1.46
C GLY A 65 15.74 8.84 1.40
N TRP A 66 14.91 9.49 0.60
CA TRP A 66 13.51 9.10 0.39
C TRP A 66 13.33 8.34 -0.93
N LYS A 67 12.52 7.29 -0.88
CA LYS A 67 12.02 6.54 -2.03
C LYS A 67 10.56 6.87 -2.27
N MET A 68 10.19 7.01 -3.54
CA MET A 68 8.80 7.03 -3.98
C MET A 68 8.39 5.61 -4.36
N ILE A 69 7.28 5.15 -3.77
CA ILE A 69 6.65 3.87 -4.05
C ILE A 69 5.28 4.16 -4.64
N VAL A 70 4.96 3.55 -5.79
CA VAL A 70 3.62 3.59 -6.38
C VAL A 70 3.06 2.17 -6.40
N MET A 71 1.85 1.99 -5.89
CA MET A 71 1.17 0.71 -5.83
C MET A 71 -0.31 0.86 -6.18
N GLU A 72 -0.98 -0.25 -6.45
CA GLU A 72 -2.42 -0.28 -6.69
C GLU A 72 -3.19 0.32 -5.50
N TYR A 73 -4.26 1.06 -5.81
CA TYR A 73 -5.25 1.44 -4.81
C TYR A 73 -6.23 0.28 -4.59
N ILE A 74 -6.45 -0.08 -3.33
CA ILE A 74 -7.46 -1.05 -2.93
C ILE A 74 -8.60 -0.27 -2.30
N ASP A 75 -9.79 -0.41 -2.87
CA ASP A 75 -10.99 0.14 -2.27
C ASP A 75 -11.36 -0.68 -1.03
N GLY A 76 -11.40 -0.04 0.13
CA GLY A 76 -11.59 -0.73 1.39
C GLY A 76 -11.38 0.15 2.61
N LEU A 77 -11.72 -0.40 3.77
CA LEU A 77 -11.61 0.27 5.05
C LEU A 77 -10.30 -0.08 5.74
N THR A 78 -9.66 0.91 6.36
CA THR A 78 -8.52 0.63 7.23
C THR A 78 -9.02 0.03 8.55
N LEU A 79 -8.40 -1.07 8.96
CA LEU A 79 -8.81 -1.84 10.14
C LEU A 79 -8.67 -1.04 11.44
N TYR A 80 -7.66 -0.18 11.53
CA TYR A 80 -7.40 0.64 12.71
C TYR A 80 -8.61 1.48 13.13
N ILE A 81 -9.38 1.98 12.17
CA ILE A 81 -10.54 2.85 12.42
C ILE A 81 -11.84 2.04 12.51
N ASN A 82 -11.92 0.92 11.78
CA ASN A 82 -13.17 0.19 11.55
C ASN A 82 -13.28 -1.15 12.29
N MET A 83 -12.40 -1.42 13.24
CA MET A 83 -12.35 -2.70 13.96
C MET A 83 -13.68 -3.06 14.66
N ALA A 84 -14.47 -2.07 15.07
CA ALA A 84 -15.78 -2.26 15.69
C ALA A 84 -16.90 -2.64 14.70
N GLN A 85 -16.65 -2.53 13.39
CA GLN A 85 -17.63 -2.82 12.33
C GLN A 85 -17.42 -4.20 11.69
N LEU A 86 -16.32 -4.88 12.02
CA LEU A 86 -16.05 -6.24 11.54
C LEU A 86 -16.98 -7.22 12.23
N ASP A 87 -17.66 -8.05 11.44
CA ASP A 87 -18.28 -9.24 11.98
C ASP A 87 -17.23 -10.33 12.29
N ARG A 88 -17.69 -11.44 12.87
CA ARG A 88 -16.80 -12.50 13.30
C ARG A 88 -16.15 -13.24 12.12
N GLU A 89 -16.87 -13.42 11.01
CA GLU A 89 -16.38 -14.17 9.86
C GLU A 89 -15.27 -13.36 9.16
N ASP A 90 -15.49 -12.06 8.96
CA ASP A 90 -14.49 -11.14 8.41
C ASP A 90 -13.26 -11.04 9.32
N TYR A 91 -13.45 -11.03 10.63
CA TYR A 91 -12.34 -11.01 11.59
C TYR A 91 -11.49 -12.29 11.51
N ASP A 92 -12.13 -13.46 11.42
CA ASP A 92 -11.42 -14.74 11.35
C ASP A 92 -10.66 -14.87 10.02
N ALA A 93 -11.25 -14.45 8.90
CA ALA A 93 -10.59 -14.40 7.60
C ALA A 93 -9.38 -13.45 7.61
N LEU A 94 -9.54 -12.24 8.13
CA LEU A 94 -8.45 -11.28 8.30
C LEU A 94 -7.30 -11.85 9.13
N LEU A 95 -7.62 -12.57 10.21
CA LEU A 95 -6.59 -13.17 11.07
C LEU A 95 -5.79 -14.24 10.33
N VAL A 96 -6.42 -15.00 9.44
CA VAL A 96 -5.75 -15.96 8.56
C VAL A 96 -4.78 -15.23 7.63
N ASP A 97 -5.24 -14.17 6.95
CA ASP A 97 -4.43 -13.40 6.01
C ASP A 97 -3.21 -12.76 6.70
N VAL A 98 -3.39 -12.16 7.88
CA VAL A 98 -2.30 -11.56 8.66
C VAL A 98 -1.29 -12.63 9.09
N LYS A 99 -1.75 -13.81 9.53
CA LYS A 99 -0.87 -14.91 9.91
C LYS A 99 -0.07 -15.41 8.72
N GLU A 100 -0.71 -15.59 7.57
CA GLU A 100 -0.04 -16.02 6.35
C GLU A 100 1.03 -15.01 5.92
N ALA A 101 0.70 -13.71 5.96
CA ALA A 101 1.65 -12.65 5.64
C ALA A 101 2.88 -12.72 6.56
N VAL A 102 2.68 -12.80 7.88
CA VAL A 102 3.79 -12.87 8.85
C VAL A 102 4.67 -14.11 8.62
N GLN A 103 4.06 -15.27 8.33
CA GLN A 103 4.82 -16.51 8.07
C GLN A 103 5.71 -16.43 6.83
N LYS A 104 5.31 -15.67 5.80
CA LYS A 104 6.13 -15.47 4.60
C LYS A 104 7.29 -14.51 4.81
N LEU A 105 7.26 -13.70 5.87
CA LEU A 105 8.24 -12.66 6.14
C LEU A 105 9.27 -13.04 7.20
N HIS A 106 9.19 -14.26 7.75
CA HIS A 106 10.15 -14.88 8.65
C HIS A 106 10.94 -15.97 7.94
#